data_AF-A0A534HTM0-F1
#
_entry.id   AF-A0A534HTM0-F1
#
_cell.length_a   1.000
_cell.length_b   1.000
_cell.length_c   1.000
_cell.angle_alpha   90.00
_cell.angle_beta   90.00
_cell.angle_gamma   90.00
#
_symmetry.space_group_name_H-M   'P 1'
#
loop_
_entity.id
_entity.type
_entity.pdbx_description
1 polymer ?
#
loop_
_entity_poly.entity_id
_entity_poly.type
_entity_poly.pdbx_seq_one_letter_code
_entity_poly.pdbx_strand_id
1 'polypeptide(L)'
;MVRIFRGGTLDERFEGSVVVIGPRPTTMTGLVRGDLFVRDNSVCDVTGMVSGNLLAERTGKAILHGLVTKAAKSAGGDLEVYGMVQGDVLNEGGRLFVDKGAVVRGKVLGQTHQGPIPPPEKVATPPAAPAPAAPKPPPPPNP
;
A
#
# COMPACT_ATOMS: atom_id res chain seq x y z
N MET A 1 -9.05 -1.23 22.07
CA MET A 1 -7.64 -0.81 22.16
C MET A 1 -7.23 -0.20 20.83
N VAL A 2 -6.56 0.96 20.81
CA VAL A 2 -6.08 1.62 19.58
C VAL A 2 -4.59 1.89 19.74
N ARG A 3 -3.77 1.57 18.73
CA ARG A 3 -2.33 1.83 18.75
C ARG A 3 -1.92 2.75 17.61
N ILE A 4 -1.10 3.74 17.94
CA ILE A 4 -0.62 4.74 17.00
C ILE A 4 0.80 4.38 16.57
N PHE A 5 1.03 4.30 15.26
CA PHE A 5 2.35 4.09 14.67
C PHE A 5 2.82 5.37 13.99
N ARG A 6 4.10 5.69 14.19
CA ARG A 6 4.75 6.89 13.64
C ARG A 6 5.97 6.55 12.77
N GLY A 7 5.81 5.53 11.95
CA GLY A 7 6.89 4.91 11.18
C GLY A 7 7.36 3.57 11.75
N GLY A 8 8.08 2.83 10.92
CA GLY A 8 8.67 1.53 11.25
C GLY A 8 7.90 0.36 10.66
N THR A 9 8.09 -0.82 11.24
CA THR A 9 7.46 -2.06 10.78
C THR A 9 6.53 -2.60 11.85
N LEU A 10 5.32 -2.99 11.45
CA LEU A 10 4.41 -3.80 12.25
C LEU A 10 4.40 -5.21 11.67
N ASP A 11 5.21 -6.10 12.23
CA ASP A 11 5.28 -7.52 11.84
C ASP A 11 4.51 -8.45 12.79
N GLU A 12 4.20 -7.97 13.99
CA GLU A 12 3.47 -8.75 14.99
C GLU A 12 1.95 -8.78 14.74
N ARG A 13 1.28 -9.73 15.38
CA ARG A 13 -0.17 -9.74 15.48
C ARG A 13 -0.62 -8.69 16.48
N PHE A 14 -1.42 -7.73 16.01
CA PHE A 14 -2.01 -6.71 16.83
C PHE A 14 -3.53 -6.90 16.93
N GLU A 15 -4.06 -6.92 18.16
CA GLU A 15 -5.49 -6.97 18.41
C GLU A 15 -6.01 -5.58 18.79
N GLY A 16 -6.84 -5.02 17.91
CA GLY A 16 -7.32 -3.64 17.99
C GLY A 16 -7.09 -2.85 16.72
N SER A 17 -7.46 -1.58 16.76
CA SER A 17 -7.33 -0.69 15.60
C SER A 17 -5.98 0.01 15.58
N VAL A 18 -5.42 0.18 14.39
CA VAL A 18 -4.11 0.81 14.16
C VAL A 18 -4.33 2.16 13.49
N VAL A 19 -3.64 3.18 13.97
CA VAL A 19 -3.61 4.50 13.34
C VAL A 19 -2.17 4.81 12.96
N VAL A 20 -1.91 4.98 11.68
CA VAL A 20 -0.61 5.37 11.15
C VAL A 20 -0.62 6.88 10.90
N ILE A 21 0.31 7.59 11.53
CA ILE A 21 0.46 9.04 11.42
C ILE A 21 1.91 9.45 11.28
N GLY A 22 2.16 10.60 10.69
CA GLY A 22 3.49 11.21 10.64
C GLY A 22 4.30 10.83 9.39
N PRO A 23 5.44 11.52 9.18
CA PRO A 23 6.09 11.57 7.88
C PRO A 23 6.89 10.31 7.52
N ARG A 24 7.03 9.37 8.46
CA ARG A 24 7.81 8.15 8.24
C ARG A 24 6.93 7.07 7.62
N PRO A 25 7.38 6.42 6.55
CA PRO A 25 6.64 5.29 5.99
C PRO A 25 6.55 4.18 7.02
N THR A 26 5.39 3.54 7.06
CA THR A 26 5.12 2.40 7.95
C THR A 26 4.79 1.18 7.10
N THR A 27 5.51 0.09 7.30
CA THR A 27 5.22 -1.17 6.64
C THR A 27 4.47 -2.09 7.61
N MET A 28 3.32 -2.58 7.20
CA MET A 28 2.49 -3.50 7.96
C MET A 28 2.49 -4.87 7.28
N THR A 29 3.31 -5.79 7.80
CA THR A 29 3.42 -7.18 7.35
C THR A 29 2.62 -8.14 8.24
N GLY A 30 2.32 -7.71 9.48
CA GLY A 30 1.62 -8.51 10.47
C GLY A 30 0.11 -8.62 10.26
N LEU A 31 -0.57 -9.10 11.29
CA LEU A 31 -2.02 -9.30 11.31
C LEU A 31 -2.67 -8.28 12.25
N VAL A 32 -3.51 -7.41 11.71
CA VAL A 32 -4.30 -6.44 12.48
C VAL A 32 -5.72 -6.93 12.61
N ARG A 33 -6.11 -7.28 13.84
CA ARG A 33 -7.47 -7.64 14.23
C ARG A 33 -8.28 -6.41 14.60
N GLY A 34 -8.47 -5.53 13.63
CA GLY A 34 -9.19 -4.27 13.79
C GLY A 34 -9.10 -3.41 12.55
N ASP A 35 -9.45 -2.15 12.70
CA ASP A 35 -9.43 -1.19 11.60
C ASP A 35 -8.05 -0.55 11.47
N LEU A 36 -7.62 -0.23 10.24
CA LEU A 36 -6.38 0.47 9.96
C LEU A 36 -6.71 1.86 9.38
N PHE A 37 -6.23 2.91 10.03
CA PHE A 37 -6.41 4.30 9.62
C PHE A 37 -5.05 4.90 9.23
N VAL A 38 -4.97 5.51 8.06
CA VAL A 38 -3.75 6.17 7.54
C VAL A 38 -4.05 7.64 7.31
N ARG A 39 -3.35 8.53 8.02
CA ARG A 39 -3.58 9.99 7.99
C ARG A 39 -2.32 10.80 8.25
N ASP A 40 -2.42 12.13 8.30
CA ASP A 40 -1.33 13.05 8.66
C ASP A 40 -0.08 12.91 7.77
N ASN A 41 -0.27 12.94 6.45
CA ASN A 41 0.77 12.80 5.44
C ASN A 41 1.65 11.55 5.60
N SER A 42 1.07 10.48 6.17
CA SER A 42 1.75 9.20 6.34
C SER A 42 1.53 8.29 5.15
N VAL A 43 2.52 7.42 4.91
CA VAL A 43 2.43 6.35 3.92
C VAL A 43 2.44 5.03 4.66
N CYS A 44 1.42 4.20 4.42
CA CYS A 44 1.35 2.86 4.97
C CYS A 44 1.32 1.83 3.84
N ASP A 45 2.31 0.94 3.84
CA ASP A 45 2.36 -0.22 2.96
C ASP A 45 1.85 -1.45 3.72
N VAL A 46 0.72 -1.99 3.27
CA VAL A 46 0.00 -3.10 3.89
C VAL A 46 0.21 -4.35 3.06
N THR A 47 1.16 -5.18 3.47
CA THR A 47 1.43 -6.50 2.88
C THR A 47 0.77 -7.63 3.66
N GLY A 48 0.46 -7.40 4.94
CA GLY A 48 -0.19 -8.35 5.83
C GLY A 48 -1.71 -8.43 5.70
N MET A 49 -2.38 -8.73 6.81
CA MET A 49 -3.85 -8.87 6.84
C MET A 49 -4.50 -7.85 7.77
N VAL A 50 -5.51 -7.15 7.28
CA VAL A 50 -6.42 -6.29 8.05
C VAL A 50 -7.77 -6.99 8.16
N SER A 51 -8.15 -7.42 9.36
CA SER A 51 -9.45 -8.08 9.57
C SER A 51 -10.63 -7.10 9.67
N GLY A 52 -10.34 -5.81 9.84
CA GLY A 52 -11.33 -4.73 9.89
C GLY A 52 -11.37 -3.95 8.58
N ASN A 53 -11.68 -2.68 8.70
CA ASN A 53 -11.73 -1.75 7.58
C ASN A 53 -10.37 -1.08 7.38
N LEU A 54 -10.02 -0.78 6.13
CA LEU A 54 -8.87 0.05 5.77
C LEU A 54 -9.36 1.44 5.40
N LEU A 55 -8.95 2.48 6.12
CA LEU A 55 -9.28 3.87 5.84
C LEU A 55 -8.03 4.66 5.45
N ALA A 56 -8.02 5.22 4.25
CA ALA A 56 -7.09 6.28 3.85
C ALA A 56 -7.78 7.63 4.05
N GLU A 57 -7.43 8.34 5.12
CA GLU A 57 -7.99 9.66 5.42
C GLU A 57 -7.18 10.78 4.76
N ARG A 58 -7.64 12.02 4.89
CA ARG A 58 -7.03 13.21 4.27
C ARG A 58 -5.51 13.23 4.41
N THR A 59 -4.81 13.40 3.30
CA THR A 59 -3.33 13.39 3.16
C THR A 59 -2.63 12.06 3.46
N GLY A 60 -3.32 11.04 3.98
CA GLY A 60 -2.75 9.72 4.16
C GLY A 60 -2.71 8.93 2.85
N LYS A 61 -1.67 8.11 2.69
CA LYS A 61 -1.53 7.18 1.55
C LYS A 61 -1.48 5.73 2.04
N ALA A 62 -2.49 4.94 1.70
CA ALA A 62 -2.53 3.51 1.97
C ALA A 62 -2.26 2.71 0.68
N ILE A 63 -1.25 1.85 0.72
CA ILE A 63 -0.91 0.93 -0.37
C ILE A 63 -1.21 -0.48 0.12
N LEU A 64 -2.18 -1.15 -0.48
CA LEU A 64 -2.63 -2.48 -0.07
C LEU A 64 -2.11 -3.54 -1.04
N HIS A 65 -1.11 -4.31 -0.62
CA HIS A 65 -0.65 -5.54 -1.28
C HIS A 65 -1.26 -6.82 -0.67
N GLY A 66 -1.68 -6.75 0.59
CA GLY A 66 -2.21 -7.87 1.35
C GLY A 66 -3.72 -8.07 1.22
N LEU A 67 -4.35 -8.46 2.33
CA LEU A 67 -5.79 -8.76 2.40
C LEU A 67 -6.52 -7.83 3.37
N VAL A 68 -7.61 -7.22 2.92
CA VAL A 68 -8.62 -6.57 3.77
C VAL A 68 -9.89 -7.42 3.76
N THR A 69 -10.36 -7.86 4.93
CA THR A 69 -11.54 -8.74 5.00
C THR A 69 -12.87 -8.00 5.07
N LYS A 70 -12.88 -6.70 5.37
CA LYS A 70 -14.07 -5.84 5.27
C LYS A 70 -13.92 -4.84 4.12
N ALA A 71 -14.26 -3.58 4.34
CA ALA A 71 -14.22 -2.55 3.32
C ALA A 71 -12.89 -1.79 3.32
N ALA A 72 -12.50 -1.31 2.15
CA ALA A 72 -11.42 -0.34 1.99
C ALA A 72 -12.02 1.00 1.55
N LYS A 73 -11.68 2.09 2.22
CA LYS A 73 -12.29 3.39 1.99
C LYS A 73 -11.23 4.48 1.90
N SER A 74 -11.32 5.28 0.85
CA SER A 74 -10.58 6.53 0.71
C SER A 74 -11.50 7.70 1.09
N ALA A 75 -11.18 8.40 2.18
CA ALA A 75 -11.90 9.55 2.71
C ALA A 75 -11.02 10.81 2.60
N GLY A 76 -10.69 11.19 1.37
CA GLY A 76 -9.80 12.33 1.08
C GLY A 76 -8.31 12.00 1.02
N GLY A 77 -7.93 10.73 1.22
CA GLY A 77 -6.56 10.23 1.10
C GLY A 77 -6.28 9.55 -0.25
N ASP A 78 -5.10 8.97 -0.37
CA ASP A 78 -4.70 8.15 -1.51
C ASP A 78 -4.78 6.67 -1.11
N LEU A 79 -5.61 5.90 -1.82
CA LEU A 79 -5.76 4.46 -1.61
C LEU A 79 -5.36 3.72 -2.89
N GLU A 80 -4.33 2.88 -2.80
CA GLU A 80 -3.92 2.00 -3.88
C GLU A 80 -4.18 0.55 -3.48
N VAL A 81 -4.90 -0.19 -4.31
CA VAL A 81 -5.26 -1.58 -4.07
C VAL A 81 -4.57 -2.44 -5.12
N TYR A 82 -3.57 -3.20 -4.69
CA TYR A 82 -2.87 -4.22 -5.49
C TYR A 82 -3.23 -5.65 -5.06
N GLY A 83 -3.62 -5.82 -3.79
CA GLY A 83 -3.98 -7.10 -3.19
C GLY A 83 -5.47 -7.43 -3.31
N MET A 84 -6.04 -7.97 -2.23
CA MET A 84 -7.43 -8.40 -2.19
C MET A 84 -8.25 -7.62 -1.15
N VAL A 85 -9.46 -7.22 -1.54
CA VAL A 85 -10.47 -6.66 -0.65
C VAL A 85 -11.72 -7.55 -0.71
N GLN A 86 -12.12 -8.13 0.42
CA GLN A 86 -13.31 -8.99 0.46
C GLN A 86 -14.62 -8.19 0.45
N GLY A 87 -14.63 -7.00 1.05
CA GLY A 87 -15.80 -6.12 1.07
C GLY A 87 -15.75 -5.08 -0.05
N ASP A 88 -16.45 -3.99 0.20
CA ASP A 88 -16.58 -2.88 -0.75
C ASP A 88 -15.34 -1.98 -0.73
N VAL A 89 -15.05 -1.36 -1.87
CA VAL A 89 -14.03 -0.32 -2.01
C VAL A 89 -14.74 1.01 -2.28
N LEU A 90 -14.62 1.97 -1.39
CA LEU A 90 -15.31 3.26 -1.49
C LEU A 90 -14.30 4.40 -1.66
N ASN A 91 -14.59 5.33 -2.57
CA ASN A 91 -13.88 6.61 -2.66
C ASN A 91 -14.84 7.77 -2.40
N GLU A 92 -14.65 8.44 -1.26
CA GLU A 92 -15.39 9.60 -0.77
C GLU A 92 -14.52 10.87 -0.80
N GLY A 93 -13.92 11.16 -1.96
CA GLY A 93 -13.22 12.44 -2.20
C GLY A 93 -11.70 12.38 -2.07
N GLY A 94 -11.11 11.19 -2.08
CA GLY A 94 -9.68 10.98 -2.25
C GLY A 94 -9.32 10.48 -3.64
N ARG A 95 -8.14 9.89 -3.79
CA ARG A 95 -7.74 9.14 -4.98
C ARG A 95 -7.79 7.66 -4.67
N LEU A 96 -8.36 6.89 -5.59
CA LEU A 96 -8.43 5.44 -5.49
C LEU A 96 -7.85 4.84 -6.77
N PHE A 97 -6.79 4.05 -6.64
CA PHE A 97 -6.26 3.25 -7.74
C PHE A 97 -6.47 1.77 -7.40
N VAL A 98 -7.01 1.01 -8.34
CA VAL A 98 -7.16 -0.44 -8.22
C VAL A 98 -6.38 -1.05 -9.37
N ASP A 99 -5.35 -1.82 -9.02
CA ASP A 99 -4.50 -2.46 -10.01
C ASP A 99 -5.26 -3.55 -10.77
N LYS A 100 -4.81 -3.87 -11.99
CA LYS A 100 -5.41 -4.92 -12.82
C LYS A 100 -5.33 -6.31 -12.17
N GLY A 101 -4.32 -6.57 -11.34
CA GLY A 101 -4.15 -7.80 -10.59
C GLY A 101 -4.91 -7.86 -9.26
N ALA A 102 -5.49 -6.74 -8.82
CA ALA A 102 -6.22 -6.69 -7.56
C ALA A 102 -7.57 -7.41 -7.64
N VAL A 103 -7.99 -8.00 -6.53
CA VAL A 103 -9.28 -8.72 -6.44
C VAL A 103 -10.18 -8.03 -5.44
N VAL A 104 -11.25 -7.41 -5.92
CA VAL A 104 -12.31 -6.84 -5.09
C VAL A 104 -13.54 -7.72 -5.20
N ARG A 105 -13.97 -8.32 -4.08
CA ARG A 105 -15.17 -9.17 -4.04
C ARG A 105 -16.46 -8.38 -3.82
N GLY A 106 -16.39 -7.22 -3.17
CA GLY A 106 -17.51 -6.30 -3.04
C GLY A 106 -17.65 -5.36 -4.23
N LYS A 107 -18.31 -4.22 -4.00
CA LYS A 107 -18.53 -3.17 -4.99
C LYS A 107 -17.43 -2.11 -4.92
N VAL A 108 -17.01 -1.60 -6.07
CA VAL A 108 -16.17 -0.41 -6.16
C VAL A 108 -17.09 0.79 -6.39
N LEU A 109 -17.12 1.73 -5.45
CA LEU A 109 -17.99 2.91 -5.45
C LEU A 109 -17.15 4.18 -5.42
N GLY A 110 -17.46 5.13 -6.31
CA GLY A 110 -16.76 6.42 -6.42
C GLY A 110 -15.79 6.47 -7.60
N GLN A 111 -15.03 7.56 -7.68
CA GLN A 111 -14.09 7.79 -8.79
C GLN A 111 -12.82 6.96 -8.60
N THR A 112 -12.37 6.29 -9.66
CA THR A 112 -11.10 5.55 -9.68
C THR A 112 -10.12 6.23 -10.63
N HIS A 113 -8.86 6.34 -10.22
CA HIS A 113 -7.75 6.76 -11.06
C HIS A 113 -7.23 5.57 -11.89
N GLN A 114 -6.70 5.87 -13.08
CA GLN A 114 -6.21 4.85 -14.03
C GLN A 114 -4.73 4.47 -13.83
N GLY A 115 -3.99 5.13 -12.94
CA GLY A 115 -2.57 4.84 -12.72
C GLY A 115 -2.16 4.91 -11.25
N PRO A 116 -1.04 4.24 -10.88
CA PRO A 116 -0.46 4.32 -9.54
C PRO A 116 -0.30 5.76 -9.08
N ILE A 117 -0.65 6.03 -7.83
CA ILE A 117 -0.57 7.38 -7.29
C ILE A 117 0.91 7.59 -6.90
N PRO A 118 1.60 8.62 -7.41
CA PRO A 118 2.98 8.84 -7.01
C PRO A 118 3.06 9.02 -5.48
N PRO A 119 4.02 8.39 -4.78
CA PRO A 119 4.24 8.64 -3.36
C PRO A 119 4.39 10.15 -3.11
N PRO A 120 3.85 10.70 -2.01
CA PRO A 120 3.83 12.15 -1.77
C PRO A 120 5.21 12.81 -1.71
N GLU A 121 6.33 12.09 -1.58
CA GLU A 121 7.66 12.60 -1.91
C GLU A 121 8.68 11.46 -1.87
N LYS A 122 9.05 10.94 -3.05
CA LYS A 122 10.43 10.56 -3.42
C LYS A 122 10.44 10.14 -4.88
N VAL A 123 11.14 10.97 -5.66
CA VAL A 123 11.86 10.71 -6.91
C VAL A 123 11.72 9.30 -7.48
N ALA A 124 11.32 9.26 -8.76
CA ALA A 124 11.43 8.13 -9.67
C ALA A 124 12.61 7.19 -9.33
N THR A 125 12.28 5.95 -8.99
CA THR A 125 13.16 4.83 -9.31
C THR A 125 12.48 4.07 -10.46
N PRO A 126 13.09 4.05 -11.66
CA PRO A 126 12.58 3.25 -12.77
C PRO A 126 12.46 1.78 -12.38
N PRO A 127 11.53 1.01 -12.99
CA PRO A 127 11.34 -0.40 -12.67
C PRO A 127 12.62 -1.19 -12.92
N ALA A 128 13.01 -1.98 -11.91
CA ALA A 128 14.09 -2.94 -12.01
C ALA A 128 13.79 -3.96 -13.13
N ALA A 129 14.74 -4.13 -14.03
CA ALA A 129 14.82 -5.22 -15.00
C ALA A 129 16.31 -5.64 -15.09
N PRO A 130 16.61 -6.90 -15.48
CA PRO A 130 17.20 -7.91 -14.60
C PRO A 130 18.71 -8.13 -14.83
N ALA A 131 19.43 -8.68 -13.84
CA ALA A 131 20.72 -9.36 -14.07
C ALA A 131 20.48 -10.67 -14.87
N PRO A 132 21.45 -11.34 -15.55
CA PRO A 132 22.92 -11.18 -15.54
C PRO A 132 23.65 -11.35 -16.92
N ALA A 133 24.96 -11.04 -17.01
CA ALA A 133 25.93 -11.82 -17.80
C ALA A 133 27.40 -11.45 -17.44
N ALA A 134 28.19 -12.46 -17.11
CA ALA A 134 29.63 -12.38 -16.86
C ALA A 134 30.45 -12.07 -18.14
N PRO A 135 31.69 -11.57 -18.04
CA PRO A 135 32.42 -10.98 -19.17
C PRO A 135 33.04 -12.03 -20.10
N LYS A 136 32.99 -11.80 -21.42
CA LYS A 136 33.81 -12.54 -22.39
C LYS A 136 35.26 -12.03 -22.38
N PRO A 137 36.30 -12.89 -22.45
CA PRO A 137 37.69 -12.46 -22.53
C PRO A 137 38.00 -11.83 -23.91
N PRO A 138 38.96 -10.90 -24.00
CA PRO A 138 39.40 -10.33 -25.27
C PRO A 138 40.15 -11.36 -26.13
N PRO A 139 40.07 -11.26 -27.46
CA PRO A 139 40.81 -12.14 -28.38
C PRO A 139 42.33 -11.86 -28.32
N PRO A 140 43.17 -12.87 -28.63
CA PRO A 140 44.62 -12.74 -28.61
C PRO A 140 45.13 -11.79 -29.72
N PRO A 141 46.24 -11.07 -29.50
CA PRO A 141 46.85 -10.21 -30.51
C PRO A 141 47.51 -11.05 -31.60
N ASN A 142 47.22 -10.73 -32.87
CA ASN A 142 47.87 -11.38 -34.01
C ASN A 142 49.25 -10.74 -34.31
N PRO A 143 50.19 -11.51 -34.88
CA PRO A 143 51.62 -11.20 -35.02
C PRO A 143 51.95 -10.12 -36.05
#